data_AF-A0A0N9NSG4-F1
#
_entry.id   AF-A0A0N9NSG4-F1
#
_cell.length_a   1.000
_cell.length_b   1.000
_cell.length_c   1.000
_cell.angle_alpha   90.00
_cell.angle_beta   90.00
_cell.angle_gamma   90.00
#
_symmetry.space_group_name_H-M   'P 1'
#
loop_
_entity.id
_entity.type
_entity.pdbx_description
1 polymer ?
#
loop_
_entity_poly.entity_id
_entity_poly.type
_entity_poly.pdbx_seq_one_letter_code
_entity_poly.pdbx_strand_id
1 'polypeptide(L)'
;MFWDDEPLPEVPADILAQAEGRSADAGDLGDRERSALQRVIAINQRLYRRAWELEHKVEELETYSLCMKEQIVGLVQLTRRLGYEPSVKQPK
;
A
#
# COMPACT_ATOMS: atom_id res chain seq x y z
N MET A 1 -9.30 7.13 -8.70
CA MET A 1 -7.91 7.08 -8.18
C MET A 1 -7.87 8.11 -7.06
N PHE A 2 -7.75 7.69 -5.80
CA PHE A 2 -8.04 8.51 -4.61
C PHE A 2 -6.85 8.48 -3.64
N TRP A 3 -5.62 8.61 -4.18
CA TRP A 3 -4.40 8.37 -3.40
C TRP A 3 -3.26 9.37 -3.65
N ASP A 4 -3.46 10.43 -4.44
CA ASP A 4 -2.48 11.53 -4.56
C ASP A 4 -2.70 12.64 -3.51
N ASP A 5 -3.82 12.61 -2.78
CA ASP A 5 -4.23 13.69 -1.87
C ASP A 5 -3.91 13.41 -0.39
N GLU A 6 -3.18 12.34 -0.06
CA GLU A 6 -2.76 12.15 1.33
C GLU A 6 -1.43 12.89 1.53
N PRO A 7 -1.44 14.09 2.14
CA PRO A 7 -0.24 14.91 2.22
C PRO A 7 0.85 14.10 2.90
N LEU A 8 2.01 14.00 2.22
CA LEU A 8 3.24 13.65 2.89
C LEU A 8 3.35 14.53 4.14
N PRO A 9 3.66 13.97 5.31
CA PRO A 9 3.78 14.78 6.52
C PRO A 9 4.83 15.86 6.24
N GLU A 10 4.40 17.12 6.22
CA GLU A 10 5.29 18.26 6.08
C GLU A 10 6.35 18.15 7.17
N VAL A 11 7.63 18.29 6.80
CA VAL A 11 8.73 18.31 7.76
C VAL A 11 8.47 19.49 8.69
N PRO A 12 8.22 19.27 9.99
CA PRO A 12 7.89 20.37 10.90
C PRO A 12 9.07 21.35 10.98
N ALA A 13 8.75 22.66 10.96
CA ALA A 13 9.73 23.75 10.97
C ALA A 13 10.70 23.68 12.17
N ASP A 14 10.34 22.93 13.20
CA ASP A 14 11.09 22.59 14.41
C ASP A 14 12.30 21.67 14.15
N ILE A 15 12.30 20.85 13.09
CA ILE A 15 13.50 20.12 12.61
C ILE A 15 14.42 21.06 11.82
N LEU A 16 13.85 21.98 11.04
CA LEU A 16 14.62 23.01 10.33
C LEU A 16 15.27 23.99 11.31
N ALA A 17 14.56 24.39 12.37
CA ALA A 17 15.08 25.22 13.44
C ALA A 17 16.20 24.51 14.25
N GLN A 18 16.20 23.17 14.29
CA GLN A 18 17.27 22.36 14.88
C GLN A 18 18.60 22.43 14.11
N ALA A 19 18.58 22.77 12.82
CA ALA A 19 19.80 23.02 12.05
C ALA A 19 20.44 24.39 12.38
N GLU A 20 19.64 25.35 12.84
CA GLU A 20 20.05 26.75 13.00
C GLU A 20 20.28 27.16 14.47
N GLY A 21 19.65 26.49 15.46
CA GLY A 21 19.64 26.94 16.85
C GLY A 21 20.04 25.89 17.89
N ARG A 22 21.34 25.64 18.09
CA ARG A 22 21.85 24.94 19.28
C ARG A 22 21.78 25.85 20.51
N SER A 23 20.68 25.80 21.27
CA SER A 23 20.65 26.22 22.67
C SER A 23 19.72 25.27 23.43
N ALA A 24 20.30 24.51 24.35
CA ALA A 24 19.68 23.38 25.03
C ALA A 24 19.07 23.80 26.37
N ASP A 25 17.82 23.38 26.62
CA ASP A 25 17.25 23.29 27.95
C ASP A 25 16.79 21.84 28.20
N ALA A 26 17.17 21.26 29.34
CA ALA A 26 17.14 19.81 29.56
C ALA A 26 15.72 19.25 29.76
N GLY A 27 14.75 20.08 30.16
CA GLY A 27 13.33 19.69 30.23
C GLY A 27 12.69 19.51 28.85
N ASP A 28 13.15 20.27 27.87
CA ASP A 28 12.64 20.28 26.50
C ASP A 28 13.02 18.98 25.75
N LEU A 29 14.17 18.38 26.07
CA LEU A 29 14.61 17.10 25.49
C LEU A 29 13.63 15.96 25.79
N GLY A 30 13.12 15.86 27.03
CA GLY A 30 12.23 14.77 27.43
C GLY A 30 10.83 14.86 26.80
N ASP A 31 10.31 16.08 26.62
CA ASP A 31 9.03 16.30 25.94
C ASP A 31 9.17 16.09 24.42
N ARG A 32 10.32 16.46 23.83
CA ARG A 32 10.64 16.21 22.42
C ARG A 32 10.77 14.72 22.10
N GLU A 33 11.47 13.95 22.93
CA GLU A 33 11.60 12.51 22.76
C GLU A 33 10.24 11.82 22.88
N ARG A 34 9.41 12.22 23.84
CA ARG A 34 8.02 11.72 23.96
C ARG A 34 7.19 12.06 22.72
N SER A 35 7.31 13.27 22.18
CA SER A 35 6.63 13.69 20.95
C SER A 35 7.10 12.90 19.72
N ALA A 36 8.42 12.67 19.59
CA ALA A 36 8.99 11.86 18.51
C ALA A 36 8.52 10.41 18.57
N LEU A 37 8.50 9.81 19.77
CA LEU A 37 7.99 8.46 19.99
C LEU A 37 6.51 8.35 19.65
N GLN A 38 5.67 9.32 20.05
CA GLN A 38 4.26 9.34 19.67
C GLN A 38 4.06 9.38 18.15
N ARG A 39 4.89 10.14 17.43
CA ARG A 39 4.87 10.17 15.95
C ARG A 39 5.27 8.84 15.32
N VAL A 40 6.34 8.22 15.82
CA VAL A 40 6.78 6.89 15.34
C VAL A 40 5.68 5.85 15.59
N ILE A 41 5.02 5.89 16.75
CA ILE A 41 3.89 5.02 17.07
C ILE A 41 2.74 5.26 16.08
N ALA A 42 2.38 6.51 15.80
CA ALA A 42 1.31 6.83 14.85
C ALA A 42 1.63 6.36 13.42
N ILE A 43 2.87 6.57 12.96
CA ILE A 43 3.34 6.09 11.65
C ILE A 43 3.29 4.56 11.61
N ASN A 44 3.80 3.88 12.63
CA ASN A 44 3.78 2.42 12.70
C ASN A 44 2.35 1.87 12.70
N GLN A 45 1.42 2.46 13.46
CA GLN A 45 0.01 2.07 13.44
C GLN A 45 -0.62 2.21 12.05
N ARG A 46 -0.28 3.29 11.33
CA ARG A 46 -0.75 3.50 9.96
C ARG A 46 -0.14 2.49 8.99
N LEU A 47 1.15 2.18 9.14
CA LEU A 47 1.82 1.14 8.33
C LEU A 47 1.22 -0.24 8.58
N TYR A 48 0.93 -0.62 9.82
CA TYR A 48 0.25 -1.88 10.14
C TYR A 48 -1.13 -1.97 9.50
N ARG A 49 -1.92 -0.89 9.58
CA ARG A 49 -3.24 -0.84 8.91
C ARG A 49 -3.09 -1.02 7.40
N ARG A 50 -2.13 -0.32 6.79
CA ARG A 50 -1.91 -0.41 5.35
C ARG A 50 -1.42 -1.79 4.92
N ALA A 51 -0.54 -2.41 5.69
CA ALA A 51 -0.09 -3.77 5.44
C ALA A 51 -1.27 -4.74 5.45
N TRP A 52 -2.11 -4.67 6.48
CA TRP A 52 -3.31 -5.50 6.58
C TRP A 52 -4.29 -5.29 5.41
N GLU A 53 -4.54 -4.05 5.01
CA GLU A 53 -5.39 -3.74 3.84
C GLU A 53 -4.82 -4.31 2.53
N LEU A 54 -3.49 -4.29 2.37
CA LEU A 54 -2.83 -4.80 1.18
C LEU A 54 -2.83 -6.32 1.15
N GLU A 55 -2.58 -6.98 2.27
CA GLU A 55 -2.70 -8.44 2.42
C GLU A 55 -4.11 -8.89 2.01
N HIS A 56 -5.15 -8.23 2.52
CA HIS A 56 -6.52 -8.59 2.18
C HIS A 56 -6.85 -8.37 0.69
N LYS A 57 -6.37 -7.28 0.09
CA LYS A 57 -6.54 -7.05 -1.36
C LYS A 57 -5.83 -8.10 -2.20
N VAL A 58 -4.67 -8.60 -1.75
CA VAL A 58 -3.97 -9.69 -2.43
C VAL A 58 -4.80 -10.96 -2.39
N GLU A 59 -5.36 -11.33 -1.23
CA GLU A 59 -6.26 -12.49 -1.08
C GLU A 59 -7.49 -12.40 -2.00
N GLU A 60 -8.11 -11.21 -2.09
CA GLU A 60 -9.22 -10.96 -3.00
C GLU A 60 -8.82 -11.15 -4.47
N LEU A 61 -7.69 -10.57 -4.88
CA LEU A 61 -7.16 -10.68 -6.25
C LEU A 61 -6.78 -12.11 -6.61
N GLU A 62 -6.24 -12.88 -5.68
CA GLU A 62 -5.94 -14.30 -5.89
C GLU A 62 -7.22 -15.11 -6.13
N THR A 63 -8.27 -14.82 -5.36
CA THR A 63 -9.59 -15.44 -5.53
C THR A 63 -10.18 -15.10 -6.90
N TYR A 64 -10.15 -13.82 -7.30
CA TYR A 64 -10.60 -13.39 -8.62
C TYR A 64 -9.79 -14.04 -9.76
N SER A 65 -8.47 -14.15 -9.59
CA SER A 65 -7.58 -14.81 -10.55
C SER A 65 -7.95 -16.29 -10.72
N LEU A 66 -8.26 -16.99 -9.63
CA LEU A 66 -8.71 -18.38 -9.68
C LEU A 66 -10.03 -18.51 -10.44
N CYS A 67 -11.03 -17.70 -10.10
CA CYS A 67 -12.32 -17.70 -10.80
C CYS A 67 -12.17 -17.38 -12.30
N MET A 68 -11.34 -16.41 -12.65
CA MET A 68 -11.07 -16.07 -14.06
C MET A 68 -10.42 -17.24 -14.81
N LYS A 69 -9.49 -17.96 -14.18
CA LYS A 69 -8.88 -19.17 -14.78
C LYS A 69 -9.94 -20.23 -15.06
N GLU A 70 -10.83 -20.51 -14.12
CA GLU A 70 -11.92 -21.48 -14.28
C GLU A 70 -12.87 -21.07 -15.41
N GLN A 71 -13.24 -19.79 -15.48
CA GLN A 71 -14.07 -19.26 -16.56
C GLN A 71 -13.40 -19.41 -17.93
N ILE A 72 -12.11 -19.07 -18.04
CA ILE A 72 -11.32 -19.23 -19.28
C ILE A 72 -11.28 -20.70 -19.69
N VAL A 73 -11.00 -21.61 -18.77
CA VAL A 73 -10.99 -23.06 -19.05
C VAL A 73 -12.37 -23.51 -19.54
N GLY A 74 -13.44 -23.07 -18.91
CA GLY A 74 -14.81 -23.35 -19.34
C GLY A 74 -15.10 -22.86 -20.76
N LEU A 75 -14.71 -21.62 -21.09
CA LEU A 75 -14.85 -21.06 -22.44
C LEU A 75 -14.03 -21.83 -23.48
N VAL A 76 -12.80 -22.22 -23.17
CA VAL A 76 -11.95 -23.04 -24.06
C VAL A 76 -12.59 -24.41 -24.30
N GLN A 77 -13.17 -25.04 -23.29
CA GLN A 77 -13.88 -26.31 -23.45
C GLN A 77 -15.14 -26.17 -24.32
N LEU A 78 -15.92 -25.09 -24.13
CA LEU A 78 -17.11 -24.81 -24.94
C LEU A 78 -16.75 -24.55 -26.41
N THR A 79 -15.74 -23.72 -26.67
CA THR A 79 -15.29 -23.42 -28.04
C THR A 79 -14.80 -24.66 -28.78
N ARG A 80 -14.06 -25.56 -28.10
CA ARG A 80 -13.68 -26.87 -28.65
C ARG A 80 -14.89 -27.74 -28.99
N ARG A 81 -15.91 -27.80 -28.11
CA ARG A 81 -17.16 -28.53 -28.39
C ARG A 81 -17.91 -27.98 -29.61
N LEU A 82 -17.77 -26.69 -29.86
CA LEU A 82 -18.34 -26.00 -31.02
C LEU A 82 -17.47 -26.12 -32.28
N GLY A 83 -16.36 -26.87 -32.24
CA GLY A 83 -15.48 -27.11 -33.39
C GLY A 83 -14.44 -26.01 -33.65
N TYR A 84 -14.28 -25.05 -32.74
CA TYR A 84 -13.27 -24.01 -32.86
C TYR A 84 -11.98 -24.43 -32.14
N GLU A 85 -10.83 -24.24 -32.80
CA GLU A 85 -9.53 -24.40 -32.15
C GLU A 85 -9.06 -23.09 -31.51
N PRO A 86 -8.65 -23.11 -30.23
CA PRO A 86 -8.07 -21.93 -29.59
C PRO A 86 -6.77 -21.53 -30.28
N SER A 87 -6.70 -20.29 -30.75
CA SER A 87 -5.50 -19.72 -31.38
C SER A 87 -4.43 -19.40 -30.33
N VAL A 88 -3.20 -19.85 -30.58
CA VAL A 88 -2.01 -19.52 -29.75
C VAL A 88 -1.33 -18.22 -30.23
N LYS A 89 -1.84 -17.58 -31.29
CA LYS A 89 -1.28 -16.32 -31.79
C LYS A 89 -1.64 -15.19 -30.83
N GLN A 90 -0.65 -14.35 -30.49
CA GLN A 90 -0.89 -13.12 -29.74
C GLN A 90 -1.91 -12.24 -30.49
N PRO A 91 -2.87 -11.62 -29.79
CA PRO A 91 -3.72 -10.60 -30.39
C PRO A 91 -2.86 -9.46 -30.93
N LYS A 92 -3.20 -8.94 -32.12
CA LYS A 92 -2.53 -7.79 -32.73
C LYS A 92 -2.90 -6.49 -32.05
#